data_AF-W7Q822-F1
#
_entry.id   AF-W7Q822-F1
#
_cell.length_a   1.000
_cell.length_b   1.000
_cell.length_c   1.000
_cell.angle_alpha   90.00
_cell.angle_beta   90.00
_cell.angle_gamma   90.00
#
_symmetry.space_group_name_H-M   'P 1'
#
loop_
_entity.id
_entity.type
_entity.pdbx_description
1 polymer ?
#
loop_
_entity_poly.entity_id
_entity_poly.type
_entity_poly.pdbx_seq_one_letter_code
_entity_poly.pdbx_strand_id
1 'polypeptide(L)'
;MVNKDIAKSLITSFQVLLAVIYFSAGMSKLVPDFPNIIGPVWLIDELSKYQLALFGYFIAVSQLLVGLLLFFNKFRLVASLMLLPMHLSITIIPISLGWQGTPYVNGVLLLMILAILYSEKARLMALVGQAAGEKSQSNKYVYAVTFVTCWTFALLLKFVFGK
;
A
#
# COMPACT_ATOMS: atom_id res chain seq x y z
N MET A 1 29.09 -1.13 -13.54
CA MET A 1 27.99 -0.37 -14.18
C MET A 1 26.91 -1.37 -14.59
N VAL A 2 25.77 -1.42 -13.89
CA VAL A 2 24.65 -2.27 -14.32
C VAL A 2 24.07 -1.66 -15.60
N ASN A 3 23.95 -2.46 -16.65
CA ASN A 3 23.37 -2.03 -17.92
C ASN A 3 21.91 -1.57 -17.67
N LYS A 4 21.55 -0.37 -18.14
CA LYS A 4 20.22 0.23 -17.94
C LYS A 4 19.09 -0.68 -18.45
N ASP A 5 19.35 -1.46 -19.50
CA ASP A 5 18.37 -2.38 -20.06
C ASP A 5 18.09 -3.58 -19.13
N ILE A 6 19.13 -4.09 -18.46
CA ILE A 6 19.00 -5.15 -17.46
C ILE A 6 18.18 -4.67 -16.27
N ALA A 7 18.44 -3.46 -15.79
CA ALA A 7 17.67 -2.87 -14.68
C ALA A 7 16.18 -2.70 -15.04
N LYS A 8 15.87 -2.24 -16.26
CA LYS A 8 14.49 -2.10 -16.73
C LYS A 8 13.77 -3.44 -16.84
N SER A 9 14.46 -4.47 -17.34
CA SER A 9 13.93 -5.84 -17.42
C SER A 9 13.65 -6.41 -16.02
N LEU A 10 14.55 -6.19 -15.07
CA LEU A 10 14.40 -6.64 -13.68
C LEU A 10 13.18 -5.99 -13.01
N ILE A 11 13.02 -4.67 -13.13
CA ILE A 11 11.86 -3.96 -12.57
C ILE A 11 10.54 -4.45 -13.18
N THR A 12 10.54 -4.72 -14.49
CA THR A 12 9.36 -5.28 -15.16
C THR A 12 9.04 -6.69 -14.65
N SER A 13 10.08 -7.49 -14.38
CA SER A 13 9.92 -8.84 -13.80
C SER A 13 9.34 -8.77 -12.39
N PHE A 14 9.83 -7.86 -11.54
CA PHE A 14 9.27 -7.62 -10.21
C PHE A 14 7.81 -7.16 -10.28
N GLN A 15 7.48 -6.27 -11.20
CA GLN A 15 6.11 -5.81 -11.39
C GLN A 15 5.18 -6.97 -11.75
N VAL A 16 5.54 -7.79 -12.74
CA VAL A 16 4.71 -8.93 -13.17
C VAL A 16 4.59 -9.96 -12.05
N LEU A 17 5.68 -10.24 -11.34
CA LEU A 17 5.68 -11.15 -10.19
C LEU A 17 4.74 -10.65 -9.08
N LEU A 18 4.85 -9.38 -8.69
CA LEU A 18 3.96 -8.79 -7.68
C LEU A 18 2.51 -8.75 -8.18
N ALA A 19 2.27 -8.40 -9.46
CA ALA A 19 0.93 -8.40 -10.05
C ALA A 19 0.25 -9.77 -9.87
N VAL A 20 0.96 -10.83 -10.26
CA VAL A 20 0.49 -12.21 -10.16
C VAL A 20 0.25 -12.62 -8.70
N ILE A 21 1.20 -12.32 -7.79
CA ILE A 21 1.08 -12.66 -6.37
C ILE A 21 -0.13 -11.98 -5.72
N TYR A 22 -0.25 -10.65 -5.83
CA TYR A 22 -1.34 -9.93 -5.16
C TYR A 22 -2.70 -10.18 -5.81
N PHE A 23 -2.75 -10.33 -7.13
CA PHE A 23 -4.00 -10.70 -7.81
C PHE A 23 -4.48 -12.08 -7.37
N SER A 24 -3.59 -13.08 -7.40
CA SER A 24 -3.88 -14.45 -6.94
C SER A 24 -4.31 -14.48 -5.47
N ALA A 25 -3.54 -13.82 -4.58
CA ALA A 25 -3.83 -13.78 -3.16
C ALA A 25 -5.14 -13.05 -2.82
N GLY A 26 -5.50 -12.01 -3.58
CA GLY A 26 -6.77 -11.31 -3.44
C GLY A 26 -7.95 -12.17 -3.92
N MET A 27 -7.83 -12.76 -5.11
CA MET A 27 -8.83 -13.67 -5.67
C MET A 27 -9.10 -14.87 -4.77
N SER A 28 -8.07 -15.54 -4.27
CA SER A 28 -8.20 -16.75 -3.46
C SER A 28 -8.83 -16.52 -2.08
N LYS A 29 -8.90 -15.27 -1.62
CA LYS A 29 -9.63 -14.91 -0.38
C LYS A 29 -11.11 -14.66 -0.63
N LEU A 30 -11.48 -14.36 -1.88
CA LEU A 30 -12.86 -14.05 -2.28
C LEU A 30 -13.54 -15.24 -2.96
N VAL A 31 -12.76 -16.10 -3.61
CA VAL A 31 -13.22 -17.26 -4.38
C VAL A 31 -12.52 -18.52 -3.83
N PRO A 32 -13.27 -19.45 -3.19
CA PRO A 32 -12.71 -20.60 -2.49
C PRO A 32 -11.78 -21.52 -3.31
N ASP A 33 -11.93 -21.56 -4.64
CA ASP A 33 -11.18 -22.46 -5.52
C ASP A 33 -10.12 -21.77 -6.39
N PHE A 34 -9.92 -20.46 -6.21
CA PHE A 34 -8.95 -19.75 -7.03
C PHE A 34 -7.52 -20.08 -6.58
N PRO A 35 -6.59 -20.39 -7.50
CA PRO A 35 -5.23 -20.76 -7.14
C PRO A 35 -4.53 -19.63 -6.40
N ASN A 36 -3.94 -19.97 -5.25
CA ASN A 36 -3.20 -19.05 -4.40
C ASN A 36 -1.70 -19.32 -4.47
N ILE A 37 -0.91 -18.30 -4.77
CA ILE A 37 0.55 -18.41 -4.86
C ILE A 37 1.19 -18.19 -3.49
N ILE A 38 0.87 -17.08 -2.82
CA ILE A 38 1.43 -16.71 -1.51
C ILE A 38 0.35 -16.06 -0.64
N GLY A 39 0.36 -16.41 0.64
CA GLY A 39 -0.45 -15.80 1.69
C GLY A 39 -1.57 -16.71 2.18
N PRO A 40 -2.09 -16.50 3.40
CA PRO A 40 -3.18 -17.32 3.94
C PRO A 40 -4.51 -17.03 3.21
N VAL A 41 -5.20 -18.06 2.74
CA VAL A 41 -6.56 -17.93 2.20
C VAL A 41 -7.59 -17.68 3.32
N TRP A 42 -7.32 -18.24 4.51
CA TRP A 42 -8.14 -18.11 5.73
C TRP A 42 -7.91 -16.80 6.51
N LEU A 43 -7.29 -15.77 5.89
CA LEU A 43 -6.98 -14.51 6.58
C LEU A 43 -8.23 -13.84 7.17
N ILE A 44 -9.33 -13.88 6.42
CA ILE A 44 -10.60 -13.25 6.81
C ILE A 44 -11.16 -13.95 8.04
N ASP A 45 -11.13 -15.28 8.07
CA ASP A 45 -11.60 -16.07 9.22
C ASP A 45 -10.74 -15.82 10.45
N GLU A 46 -9.42 -15.71 10.29
CA GLU A 46 -8.52 -15.41 11.39
C GLU A 46 -8.79 -14.02 11.98
N LEU A 47 -8.94 -13.00 11.12
CA LEU A 47 -9.26 -11.64 11.55
C LEU A 47 -10.67 -11.53 12.14
N SER A 48 -11.61 -12.39 11.73
CA SER A 48 -12.96 -12.43 12.26
C SER A 48 -12.99 -12.75 13.76
N LYS A 49 -12.03 -13.55 14.25
CA LYS A 49 -11.86 -13.84 15.69
C LYS A 49 -11.61 -12.59 16.53
N TYR A 50 -11.11 -11.52 15.90
CA TYR A 50 -10.82 -10.24 16.53
C TYR A 50 -11.83 -9.15 16.15
N GLN A 51 -12.93 -9.48 15.47
CA GLN A 51 -13.90 -8.53 14.91
C GLN A 51 -13.33 -7.66 13.77
N LEU A 52 -12.27 -8.12 13.09
CA LEU A 52 -11.63 -7.45 11.95
C LEU A 52 -12.00 -8.08 10.58
N ALA A 53 -13.13 -8.79 10.48
CA ALA A 53 -13.57 -9.42 9.24
C ALA A 53 -13.62 -8.43 8.05
N LEU A 54 -14.21 -7.24 8.28
CA LEU A 54 -14.30 -6.18 7.28
C LEU A 54 -12.92 -5.72 6.77
N PHE A 55 -11.94 -5.65 7.67
CA PHE A 55 -10.57 -5.32 7.31
C PHE A 55 -9.92 -6.41 6.46
N GLY A 56 -10.21 -7.68 6.75
CA GLY A 56 -9.82 -8.81 5.91
C GLY A 56 -10.38 -8.71 4.49
N TYR A 57 -11.67 -8.39 4.33
CA TYR A 57 -12.28 -8.16 3.02
C TYR A 57 -11.68 -6.95 2.30
N PHE A 58 -11.44 -5.85 3.03
CA PHE A 58 -10.78 -4.67 2.47
C PHE A 58 -9.39 -5.00 1.92
N ILE A 59 -8.60 -5.79 2.66
CA ILE A 59 -7.30 -6.30 2.19
C ILE A 59 -7.49 -7.13 0.92
N ALA A 60 -8.40 -8.11 0.92
CA ALA A 60 -8.59 -9.00 -0.22
C ALA A 60 -8.96 -8.24 -1.51
N VAL A 61 -9.91 -7.31 -1.42
CA VAL A 61 -10.33 -6.47 -2.56
C VAL A 61 -9.19 -5.54 -2.99
N SER A 62 -8.47 -4.94 -2.04
CA SER A 62 -7.33 -4.06 -2.36
C SER A 62 -6.20 -4.84 -3.06
N GLN A 63 -5.91 -6.06 -2.60
CA GLN A 63 -4.91 -6.95 -3.21
C GLN A 63 -5.30 -7.29 -4.65
N LEU A 64 -6.57 -7.63 -4.87
CA LEU A 64 -7.12 -7.93 -6.18
C LEU A 64 -6.97 -6.74 -7.14
N LEU A 65 -7.45 -5.56 -6.72
CA LEU A 65 -7.44 -4.36 -7.54
C LEU A 65 -6.02 -3.90 -7.87
N VAL A 66 -5.14 -3.85 -6.87
CA VAL A 66 -3.76 -3.40 -7.07
C VAL A 66 -2.95 -4.41 -7.88
N GLY A 67 -3.15 -5.72 -7.65
CA GLY A 67 -2.57 -6.77 -8.47
C GLY A 67 -2.99 -6.66 -9.93
N LEU A 68 -4.27 -6.40 -10.19
CA LEU A 68 -4.79 -6.16 -11.53
C LEU A 68 -4.15 -4.93 -12.19
N LEU A 69 -4.07 -3.81 -11.47
CA LEU A 69 -3.45 -2.58 -11.99
C LEU A 69 -1.97 -2.75 -12.33
N LEU A 70 -1.23 -3.55 -11.55
CA LEU A 70 0.18 -3.83 -11.81
C LEU A 70 0.44 -4.59 -13.11
N PHE A 71 -0.53 -5.29 -13.72
CA PHE A 71 -0.32 -5.86 -15.05
C PHE A 71 -0.11 -4.79 -16.13
N PHE A 72 -0.60 -3.57 -15.89
CA PHE A 72 -0.52 -2.48 -16.86
C PHE A 72 0.58 -1.49 -16.49
N ASN A 73 1.62 -1.41 -17.33
CA ASN A 73 2.75 -0.48 -17.14
C ASN A 73 2.33 0.99 -16.94
N LYS A 74 1.20 1.41 -17.53
CA LYS A 74 0.67 2.78 -17.37
C LYS A 74 0.23 3.11 -15.94
N PHE A 75 -0.15 2.10 -15.15
CA PHE A 75 -0.62 2.27 -13.77
C PHE A 75 0.44 1.94 -12.73
N ARG A 76 1.68 1.60 -13.14
CA ARG A 76 2.74 1.11 -12.25
C ARG A 76 2.96 2.02 -11.03
N LEU A 77 3.06 3.34 -11.23
CA LEU A 77 3.27 4.29 -10.14
C LEU A 77 2.09 4.25 -9.14
N VAL A 78 0.87 4.45 -9.63
CA VAL A 78 -0.35 4.48 -8.79
C VAL A 78 -0.52 3.15 -8.06
N ALA A 79 -0.37 2.03 -8.77
CA ALA A 79 -0.49 0.71 -8.19
C ALA A 79 0.59 0.47 -7.12
N SER A 80 1.85 0.85 -7.36
CA SER A 80 2.92 0.73 -6.35
C SER A 80 2.71 1.63 -5.13
N LEU A 81 2.12 2.82 -5.31
CA LEU A 81 1.77 3.73 -4.22
C LEU A 81 0.62 3.19 -3.37
N MET A 82 -0.38 2.55 -3.96
CA MET A 82 -1.46 1.87 -3.24
C MET A 82 -0.97 0.57 -2.57
N LEU A 83 -0.05 -0.13 -3.25
CA LEU A 83 0.51 -1.39 -2.77
C LEU A 83 1.30 -1.22 -1.49
N LEU A 84 2.09 -0.14 -1.38
CA LEU A 84 2.96 0.09 -0.22
C LEU A 84 2.20 0.11 1.12
N PRO A 85 1.20 0.99 1.36
CA PRO A 85 0.47 1.03 2.63
C PRO A 85 -0.33 -0.26 2.88
N MET A 86 -0.96 -0.83 1.85
CA MET A 86 -1.66 -2.12 1.98
C MET A 86 -0.70 -3.24 2.38
N HIS A 87 0.48 -3.32 1.77
CA HIS A 87 1.47 -4.36 2.08
C HIS A 87 2.03 -4.20 3.49
N LEU A 88 2.21 -2.97 3.96
CA LEU A 88 2.56 -2.71 5.35
C LEU A 88 1.47 -3.21 6.30
N SER A 89 0.19 -2.96 6.00
CA SER A 89 -0.93 -3.52 6.75
C SER A 89 -0.91 -5.04 6.80
N ILE A 90 -0.68 -5.70 5.66
CA ILE A 90 -0.57 -7.16 5.57
C ILE A 90 0.66 -7.68 6.32
N THR A 91 1.72 -6.89 6.44
CA THR A 91 2.95 -7.28 7.16
C THR A 91 2.79 -7.15 8.67
N ILE A 92 2.03 -6.16 9.13
CA ILE A 92 1.78 -5.95 10.57
C ILE A 92 0.97 -7.11 11.15
N ILE A 93 -0.04 -7.63 10.44
CA ILE A 93 -0.89 -8.74 10.93
C ILE A 93 -0.08 -9.98 11.37
N PRO A 94 0.77 -10.61 10.53
CA PRO A 94 1.54 -11.79 10.93
C PRO A 94 2.56 -11.48 12.03
N ILE A 95 3.10 -10.26 12.10
CA ILE A 95 3.96 -9.84 13.21
C ILE A 95 3.15 -9.80 14.52
N SER A 96 1.96 -9.20 14.49
CA SER A 96 1.06 -9.11 15.65
C SER A 96 0.53 -10.46 16.10
N LEU A 97 0.28 -11.38 15.18
CA LEU A 97 -0.22 -12.74 15.45
C LEU A 97 0.91 -13.76 15.69
N GLY A 98 2.18 -13.35 15.65
CA GLY A 98 3.33 -14.21 15.91
C GLY A 98 3.61 -15.28 14.85
N TRP A 99 3.16 -15.08 13.61
CA TRP A 99 3.36 -16.03 12.53
C TRP A 99 4.83 -16.08 12.10
N GLN A 100 5.39 -17.28 12.09
CA GLN A 100 6.77 -17.52 11.67
C GLN A 100 6.85 -17.63 10.13
N GLY A 101 7.98 -17.21 9.54
CA GLY A 101 8.20 -17.31 8.09
C GLY A 101 7.57 -16.20 7.25
N THR A 102 6.27 -15.94 7.44
CA THR A 102 5.49 -14.96 6.66
C THR A 102 6.09 -13.55 6.67
N PRO A 103 6.57 -13.01 7.82
CA PRO A 103 7.21 -11.70 7.85
C PRO A 103 8.46 -11.57 6.96
N TYR A 104 9.23 -12.65 6.79
CA TYR A 104 10.43 -12.64 5.93
C TYR A 104 10.06 -12.57 4.45
N VAL A 105 9.06 -13.35 4.02
CA VAL A 105 8.52 -13.29 2.66
C VAL A 105 7.98 -11.89 2.38
N ASN A 106 7.21 -11.33 3.30
CA ASN A 106 6.70 -9.97 3.20
C ASN A 106 7.83 -8.93 3.11
N GLY A 107 8.94 -9.13 3.81
CA GLY A 107 10.14 -8.29 3.69
C GLY A 107 10.72 -8.28 2.27
N VAL A 108 10.82 -9.44 1.63
CA VAL A 108 11.31 -9.53 0.24
C VAL A 108 10.34 -8.83 -0.73
N LEU A 109 9.04 -9.06 -0.58
CA LEU A 109 8.02 -8.39 -1.41
C LEU A 109 8.05 -6.87 -1.21
N LEU A 110 8.27 -6.40 0.03
CA LEU A 110 8.44 -4.99 0.34
C LEU A 110 9.63 -4.39 -0.41
N LEU A 111 10.77 -5.08 -0.44
CA LEU A 111 11.94 -4.62 -1.20
C LEU A 111 11.64 -4.51 -2.70
N MET A 112 10.87 -5.44 -3.27
CA MET A 112 10.44 -5.36 -4.68
C MET A 112 9.52 -4.15 -4.93
N ILE A 113 8.58 -3.87 -4.01
CA ILE A 113 7.70 -2.70 -4.08
C ILE A 113 8.54 -1.42 -4.04
N LEU A 114 9.48 -1.32 -3.10
CA LEU A 114 10.37 -0.17 -2.97
C LEU A 114 11.27 0.00 -4.20
N ALA A 115 11.75 -1.09 -4.80
CA ALA A 115 12.53 -1.04 -6.04
C ALA A 115 11.71 -0.48 -7.22
N ILE A 116 10.45 -0.90 -7.37
CA ILE A 116 9.53 -0.34 -8.37
C ILE A 116 9.30 1.14 -8.12
N LEU A 117 8.99 1.52 -6.88
CA LEU A 117 8.71 2.91 -6.53
C LEU A 117 9.93 3.81 -6.75
N TYR A 118 11.13 3.32 -6.40
CA TYR A 118 12.39 4.02 -6.67
C TYR A 118 12.65 4.21 -8.17
N SER A 119 12.28 3.24 -9.00
CA SER A 119 12.40 3.37 -10.46
C SER A 119 11.47 4.45 -11.03
N GLU A 120 10.33 4.70 -10.39
CA GLU A 120 9.34 5.71 -10.77
C GLU A 120 9.53 7.05 -10.01
N LYS A 121 10.65 7.23 -9.30
CA LYS A 121 10.91 8.42 -8.46
C LYS A 121 10.75 9.75 -9.19
N ALA A 122 11.08 9.81 -10.48
CA ALA A 122 10.93 11.04 -11.27
C ALA A 122 9.45 11.44 -11.41
N ARG A 123 8.56 10.46 -11.64
CA ARG A 123 7.12 10.69 -11.71
C ARG A 123 6.53 10.96 -10.32
N LEU A 124 7.06 10.31 -9.29
CA LEU A 124 6.67 10.58 -7.90
C LEU A 124 7.02 12.01 -7.47
N MET A 125 8.25 12.47 -7.74
CA MET A 125 8.67 13.85 -7.48
C MET A 125 7.86 14.86 -8.29
N ALA A 126 7.42 14.48 -9.50
CA ALA A 126 6.51 15.31 -10.29
C ALA A 126 5.16 15.52 -9.59
N LEU A 127 4.59 14.47 -8.98
CA LEU A 127 3.35 14.57 -8.19
C LEU A 127 3.51 15.38 -6.90
N VAL A 128 4.69 15.34 -6.28
CA VAL A 128 5.01 16.11 -5.05
C VAL A 128 5.28 17.59 -5.36
N GLY A 129 5.18 18.02 -6.62
CA GLY A 129 5.30 19.43 -7.00
C GLY A 129 6.74 19.89 -7.25
N GLN A 130 7.68 18.97 -7.48
CA GLN A 130 9.03 19.34 -7.96
C GLN A 130 9.12 19.43 -9.49
N ALA A 131 8.16 18.88 -10.25
CA ALA A 131 8.15 19.02 -11.72
C ALA A 131 7.49 20.30 -12.21
N ALA A 132 6.71 20.98 -11.37
CA ALA A 132 6.20 22.32 -11.64
C ALA A 132 6.87 23.27 -10.65
N GLY A 133 7.61 24.25 -11.12
CA GLY A 133 8.11 25.37 -10.32
C GLY A 133 6.99 26.28 -9.79
N GLU A 134 5.85 25.71 -9.41
CA GLU A 134 4.81 26.39 -8.67
C GLU A 134 5.36 26.65 -7.28
N LYS A 135 5.88 27.87 -7.09
CA LYS A 135 5.93 28.48 -5.76
C LYS A 135 4.52 28.39 -5.20
N SER A 136 4.24 27.34 -4.44
CA SER A 136 3.03 27.25 -3.63
C SER A 136 3.00 28.51 -2.78
N GLN A 137 2.17 29.46 -3.20
CA GLN A 137 1.93 30.72 -2.52
C GLN A 137 1.04 30.46 -1.30
N SER A 138 1.34 29.40 -0.56
CA SER A 138 0.64 29.00 0.64
C SER A 138 0.89 30.07 1.70
N ASN A 139 -0.16 30.82 2.01
CA ASN A 139 -0.14 31.84 3.03
C ASN A 139 0.03 31.13 4.39
N LYS A 140 1.27 31.06 4.87
CA LYS A 140 1.66 30.37 6.11
C LYS A 140 0.79 30.77 7.31
N TYR A 141 0.30 32.01 7.32
CA TYR A 141 -0.61 32.52 8.34
C TYR A 141 -2.00 31.87 8.29
N VAL A 142 -2.59 31.70 7.11
CA VAL A 142 -3.89 31.03 6.95
C VAL A 142 -3.77 29.57 7.39
N TYR A 143 -2.66 28.91 7.07
CA TYR A 143 -2.37 27.56 7.55
C TYR A 143 -2.25 27.49 9.07
N ALA A 144 -1.46 28.38 9.68
CA ALA A 144 -1.25 28.41 11.12
C ALA A 144 -2.56 28.69 11.88
N VAL A 145 -3.36 29.65 11.41
CA VAL A 145 -4.66 29.98 12.01
C VAL A 145 -5.63 28.83 11.86
N THR A 146 -5.77 28.25 10.65
CA THR A 146 -6.67 27.10 10.43
C THR A 146 -6.26 25.90 11.29
N PHE A 147 -4.95 25.64 11.41
CA PHE A 147 -4.41 24.58 12.26
C PHE A 147 -4.77 24.79 13.73
N VAL A 148 -4.49 25.98 14.28
CA VAL A 148 -4.80 26.29 15.68
C VAL A 148 -6.31 26.21 15.92
N THR A 149 -7.12 26.76 15.02
CA THR A 149 -8.59 26.76 15.15
C THR A 149 -9.18 25.35 15.09
N CYS A 150 -8.66 24.49 14.21
CA CYS A 150 -9.08 23.09 14.15
C CYS A 150 -8.70 22.33 15.42
N TRP A 151 -7.49 22.53 15.96
CA TRP A 151 -7.05 21.86 17.17
C TRP A 151 -7.79 22.34 18.42
N THR A 152 -8.05 23.65 18.55
CA THR A 152 -8.86 24.17 19.67
C THR A 152 -10.29 23.67 19.59
N PHE A 153 -10.89 23.60 18.40
CA PHE A 153 -12.22 23.04 18.22
C PHE A 153 -12.27 21.54 18.53
N ALA A 154 -11.28 20.76 18.08
CA ALA A 154 -11.18 19.34 18.40
C ALA A 154 -11.03 19.08 19.91
N LEU A 155 -10.23 19.90 20.60
CA LEU A 155 -10.10 19.84 22.06
C LEU A 155 -11.42 20.21 22.76
N LEU A 156 -12.12 21.25 22.31
CA LEU A 156 -13.43 21.63 22.85
C LEU A 156 -14.45 20.50 22.68
N LEU A 157 -14.53 19.88 21.50
CA LEU A 157 -15.42 18.73 21.29
C LEU A 157 -15.08 17.57 22.23
N LYS A 158 -13.79 17.29 22.45
CA LYS A 158 -13.36 16.27 23.41
C LYS A 158 -13.78 16.60 24.85
N PHE A 159 -13.66 17.85 25.29
CA PHE A 159 -14.03 18.25 26.66
C PHE A 159 -15.55 18.42 26.87
N VAL A 160 -16.29 18.76 25.82
CA VAL A 160 -17.76 18.99 25.90
C VAL A 160 -18.55 17.71 25.69
N PHE A 161 -18.12 16.84 24.77
CA PHE A 161 -18.86 15.62 24.39
C PHE A 161 -18.16 14.32 24.83
N GLY A 162 -16.90 14.38 25.29
CA GLY A 162 -16.20 13.22 25.84
C GLY A 162 -16.55 13.00 27.31
N LYS A 163 -17.76 12.50 27.56
CA LYS A 163 -18.04 11.66 28.74
C LYS A 163 -17.83 10.20 28.37
#